data_AF-W4UVT4-F1
#
_entry.id   AF-W4UVT4-F1
#
_cell.length_a   1.000
_cell.length_b   1.000
_cell.length_c   1.000
_cell.angle_alpha   90.00
_cell.angle_beta   90.00
_cell.angle_gamma   90.00
#
_symmetry.space_group_name_H-M   'P 1'
#
loop_
_entity.id
_entity.type
_entity.pdbx_description
1 polymer ?
#
loop_
_entity_poly.entity_id
_entity_poly.type
_entity_poly.pdbx_seq_one_letter_code
_entity_poly.pdbx_strand_id
1 'polypeptide(L)' 'MTKNFLRVEEDGSYTITNCCAVAGLGGDSKRYRDGSFEYYISEPVIDNDPKSVGSFILAAIEYEKMTQK' A
#
# COMPACT_ATOMS: atom_id res chain seq x y z
N MET A 1 -9.49 -4.04 7.59
CA MET A 1 -8.69 -2.98 6.94
C MET A 1 -8.15 -2.01 7.98
N THR A 2 -9.03 -1.30 8.69
CA THR A 2 -8.65 -0.19 9.57
C THR A 2 -7.80 -0.56 10.80
N LYS A 3 -7.88 -1.79 11.32
CA LYS A 3 -7.11 -2.19 12.52
C LYS A 3 -5.64 -2.53 12.28
N ASN A 4 -5.26 -2.88 11.05
CA ASN A 4 -3.94 -3.46 10.76
C ASN A 4 -3.04 -2.55 9.91
N PHE A 5 -3.63 -1.69 9.08
CA PHE A 5 -2.90 -0.90 8.08
C PHE A 5 -3.13 0.61 8.23
N LEU A 6 -3.82 1.04 9.29
CA LEU A 6 -3.98 2.44 9.64
C LEU A 6 -3.38 2.71 11.02
N ARG A 7 -2.62 3.79 11.12
CA ARG A 7 -2.15 4.37 12.37
C ARG A 7 -2.81 5.74 12.54
N VAL A 8 -3.33 6.01 13.74
CA VAL A 8 -3.83 7.33 14.12
C VAL A 8 -2.65 8.15 14.62
N GLU A 9 -2.48 9.35 14.08
CA GLU A 9 -1.43 10.29 14.47
C GLU A 9 -1.93 11.24 15.57
N GLU A 10 -1.03 11.95 16.24
CA GLU A 10 -1.37 12.86 17.36
C GLU A 10 -2.31 14.00 16.96
N ASP A 11 -2.24 14.45 15.70
CA ASP A 11 -3.10 15.49 15.14
C ASP A 11 -4.48 14.98 14.70
N GLY A 12 -4.77 13.68 14.91
CA GLY A 12 -6.01 13.03 14.50
C GLY A 12 -6.05 12.63 13.02
N SER A 13 -4.98 12.86 12.27
CA SER A 13 -4.84 12.33 10.91
C SER A 13 -4.54 10.82 10.94
N TYR A 14 -4.60 10.20 9.76
CA TYR A 14 -4.34 8.78 9.58
C TYR A 14 -3.17 8.56 8.63
N THR A 15 -2.28 7.65 9.01
CA THR A 15 -1.24 7.12 8.14
C THR A 15 -1.60 5.71 7.68
N ILE A 16 -1.54 5.46 6.36
CA ILE A 16 -1.61 4.11 5.81
C ILE A 16 -0.22 3.49 5.84
N THR A 17 -0.06 2.42 6.62
CA THR A 17 1.22 1.73 6.78
C THR A 17 1.30 0.49 5.89
N ASN A 18 2.50 -0.09 5.81
CA ASN A 18 2.74 -1.36 5.13
C ASN A 18 2.48 -1.32 3.61
N CYS A 19 2.73 -0.19 2.95
CA CYS A 19 2.54 -0.08 1.51
C CYS A 19 3.79 -0.55 0.76
N CYS A 20 3.64 -1.43 -0.22
CA CYS A 20 4.73 -1.73 -1.15
C CYS A 20 5.03 -0.49 -2.01
N ALA A 21 6.25 0.03 -1.90
CA ALA A 21 6.66 1.23 -2.62
C ALA A 21 6.67 1.00 -4.13
N VAL A 22 7.17 -0.15 -4.58
CA VAL A 22 7.28 -0.50 -5.99
C VAL A 22 7.52 -2.01 -6.14
N ALA A 23 7.08 -2.56 -7.26
CA ALA A 23 7.59 -3.81 -7.79
C ALA A 23 7.49 -3.79 -9.33
N GLY A 24 8.28 -4.61 -10.00
CA GLY A 24 8.27 -4.80 -11.45
C GLY A 24 9.08 -6.03 -11.88
N LEU A 25 9.36 -6.18 -13.18
CA LEU A 25 10.14 -7.29 -13.73
C LEU A 25 11.21 -6.78 -14.72
N GLY A 26 12.31 -7.51 -14.87
CA GLY A 26 13.43 -7.16 -15.74
C GLY A 26 14.19 -5.90 -15.32
N GLY A 27 14.79 -5.19 -16.28
CA GLY A 27 15.61 -3.99 -16.08
C GLY A 27 17.09 -4.21 -16.39
N ASP A 28 17.78 -3.17 -16.87
CA ASP A 28 19.10 -3.28 -17.49
C ASP A 28 20.29 -2.89 -16.58
N SER A 29 20.11 -2.77 -15.25
CA SER A 29 21.22 -2.37 -14.38
C SER A 29 21.16 -2.93 -12.97
N LYS A 30 22.34 -3.27 -12.42
CA LYS A 30 22.76 -3.64 -11.04
C LYS A 30 21.90 -4.58 -10.17
N ARG A 31 20.58 -4.66 -10.36
CA ARG A 31 19.63 -5.55 -9.69
C ARG A 31 18.55 -5.93 -10.70
N TYR A 32 18.73 -7.07 -11.36
CA TYR A 32 17.72 -7.64 -12.26
C TYR A 32 16.51 -8.09 -11.42
N ARG A 33 15.30 -7.72 -11.85
CA ARG A 33 14.05 -8.05 -11.15
C ARG A 33 13.50 -9.35 -11.72
N ASP A 34 13.85 -10.46 -11.08
CA ASP A 34 13.61 -11.81 -11.58
C ASP A 34 12.22 -12.38 -11.25
N GLY A 35 11.43 -11.70 -10.42
CA GLY A 35 10.11 -12.17 -10.01
C GLY A 35 10.15 -13.29 -8.97
N SER A 36 11.30 -13.55 -8.36
CA SER A 36 11.43 -14.49 -7.25
C SER A 36 10.68 -13.99 -6.00
N PHE A 37 10.41 -14.91 -5.06
CA PHE A 37 9.85 -14.56 -3.76
C PHE A 37 10.76 -13.59 -3.01
N GLU A 38 12.06 -13.87 -2.99
CA GLU A 38 13.08 -13.06 -2.34
C GLU A 38 13.08 -11.64 -2.90
N TYR A 39 12.96 -11.51 -4.23
CA TYR A 39 12.82 -10.21 -4.88
C TYR A 39 11.59 -9.44 -4.38
N TYR A 40 10.39 -10.03 -4.44
CA TYR A 40 9.16 -9.32 -4.03
C TYR A 40 9.15 -8.90 -2.56
N ILE A 41 9.68 -9.75 -1.67
CA ILE A 41 9.73 -9.45 -0.22
C ILE A 41 10.86 -8.46 0.12
N SER A 42 11.83 -8.29 -0.77
CA SER A 42 12.91 -7.31 -0.59
C SER A 42 12.53 -5.88 -1.01
N GLU A 43 11.38 -5.66 -1.64
CA GLU A 43 10.98 -4.31 -2.04
C GLU A 43 10.57 -3.45 -0.83
N PRO A 44 10.85 -2.13 -0.86
CA PRO A 44 10.62 -1.27 0.29
C PRO A 44 9.16 -1.19 0.69
N VAL A 45 8.95 -1.15 2.01
CA VAL A 45 7.65 -0.88 2.63
C VAL A 45 7.66 0.56 3.12
N ILE A 46 6.68 1.36 2.68
CA ILE A 46 6.58 2.78 2.99
C ILE A 46 5.19 3.16 3.50
N ASP A 47 5.11 4.33 4.13
CA ASP A 47 3.87 4.93 4.60
C ASP A 47 3.27 5.85 3.52
N ASN A 48 1.94 5.93 3.48
CA ASN A 48 1.17 6.83 2.60
C ASN A 48 1.55 6.77 1.12
N ASP A 49 1.84 5.56 0.60
CA ASP A 49 2.07 5.37 -0.83
C ASP A 49 0.82 5.79 -1.64
N PRO A 50 0.95 6.62 -2.69
CA PRO A 50 -0.20 7.09 -3.46
C PRO A 50 -1.04 5.97 -4.10
N LYS A 51 -0.43 4.82 -4.44
CA LYS A 51 -1.14 3.66 -4.99
C LYS A 51 -2.05 3.06 -3.92
N SER A 52 -1.58 2.99 -2.67
CA SER A 52 -2.38 2.52 -1.54
C SER A 52 -3.44 3.53 -1.12
N VAL A 53 -3.11 4.82 -1.00
CA VAL A 53 -4.03 5.87 -0.54
C VAL A 53 -5.22 6.00 -1.48
N GLY A 54 -4.98 6.10 -2.79
CA GLY A 54 -6.07 6.20 -3.77
C GLY A 54 -6.99 4.98 -3.74
N SER A 55 -6.42 3.77 -3.71
CA SER A 55 -7.20 2.53 -3.61
C SER A 55 -7.99 2.42 -2.31
N PHE A 56 -7.42 2.85 -1.18
CA PHE A 56 -8.09 2.84 0.11
C PHE A 56 -9.33 3.75 0.12
N ILE A 57 -9.21 4.96 -0.43
CA ILE A 57 -10.34 5.91 -0.55
C ILE A 57 -11.46 5.31 -1.40
N LEU A 58 -11.12 4.74 -2.57
CA LEU A 58 -12.11 4.11 -3.44
C LEU A 58 -12.82 2.93 -2.75
N ALA A 59 -12.06 2.09 -2.03
CA ALA A 59 -12.63 0.98 -1.28
C ALA A 59 -13.56 1.46 -0.15
N ALA A 60 -13.22 2.55 0.54
CA ALA A 60 -14.04 3.13 1.59
C ALA A 60 -15.37 3.66 1.04
N ILE A 61 -15.35 4.37 -0.10
CA ILE A 61 -16.55 4.87 -0.77
C ILE A 61 -17.50 3.72 -1.13
N GLU A 62 -16.98 2.63 -1.72
CA GLU A 62 -17.81 1.47 -2.07
C GLU A 62 -18.34 0.76 -0.83
N TYR A 63 -17.55 0.66 0.23
CA TYR A 63 -18.00 0.10 1.50
C TYR A 63 -19.15 0.91 2.13
N GLU A 64 -19.07 2.24 2.10
CA GLU A 64 -20.14 3.12 2.58
C GLU A 64 -21.44 2.90 1.78
N LYS A 65 -21.38 2.81 0.45
CA LYS A 65 -22.54 2.51 -0.39
C LYS A 65 -23.18 1.16 -0.06
N MET A 66 -22.39 0.15 0.31
CA MET A 66 -22.90 -1.17 0.69
C MET A 66 -23.57 -1.18 2.06
N THR A 67 -23.16 -0.29 2.96
CA THR A 67 -23.60 -0.26 4.36
C THR A 67 -24.72 0.74 4.63
N GLN A 68 -24.87 1.77 3.80
CA GLN A 68 -26.04 2.64 3.78
C GLN A 68 -27.19 1.91 3.06
N LYS A 69 -27.97 1.16 3.83
CA LYS A 69 -29.32 0.70 3.45
C LYS A 69 -30.37 1.48 4.25
#